data_AF-A0AAJ1TMC9-F1
#
_entry.id   AF-A0AAJ1TMC9-F1
#
_cell.length_a   1.000
_cell.length_b   1.000
_cell.length_c   1.000
_cell.angle_alpha   90.00
_cell.angle_beta   90.00
_cell.angle_gamma   90.00
#
_symmetry.space_group_name_H-M   'P 1'
#
loop_
_entity.id
_entity.type
_entity.pdbx_description
1 polymer ?
#
loop_
_entity_poly.entity_id
_entity_poly.type
_entity_poly.pdbx_seq_one_letter_code
_entity_poly.pdbx_strand_id
1 'polypeptide(L)' 'MARRGKKLDDGLQEEIRAYYASCGNANETAKKFNVSWSTVKKIVAAHPDEFDKLREQKKENT' A
#
# COMPACT_ATOMS: atom_id res chain seq x y z
N MET A 1 14.45 -1.41 17.78
CA MET A 1 15.11 -2.12 16.65
C MET A 1 14.15 -2.18 15.47
N ALA A 2 14.47 -1.50 14.37
CA ALA A 2 13.68 -1.59 13.14
C ALA A 2 13.92 -2.96 12.49
N ARG A 3 12.85 -3.75 12.30
CA ARG A 3 12.90 -5.03 11.58
C ARG A 3 13.11 -4.76 10.08
N ARG A 4 14.30 -4.30 9.69
CA ARG A 4 14.76 -4.28 8.31
C ARG A 4 15.08 -5.73 7.92
N GLY A 5 14.27 -6.33 7.04
CA GLY A 5 14.64 -7.57 6.36
C GLY A 5 13.81 -8.82 6.67
N LYS A 6 12.65 -8.74 7.34
CA LYS A 6 11.68 -9.84 7.18
C LYS A 6 11.06 -9.72 5.79
N LYS A 7 11.21 -10.75 4.95
CA LYS A 7 10.36 -10.93 3.77
C LYS A 7 8.92 -10.76 4.26
N LEU A 8 8.22 -9.73 3.78
CA LEU A 8 6.77 -9.76 3.87
C LEU A 8 6.36 -10.98 3.05
N ASP A 9 5.66 -11.92 3.69
CA ASP A 9 5.00 -13.01 2.98
C ASP A 9 4.23 -12.42 1.81
N ASP A 10 4.38 -13.03 0.63
CA ASP A 10 3.74 -12.56 -0.59
C ASP A 10 2.22 -12.39 -0.40
N GLY A 11 1.59 -13.28 0.39
CA GLY A 11 0.18 -13.14 0.77
C GLY A 11 -0.15 -11.88 1.56
N LEU A 12 0.74 -11.43 2.46
CA LEU A 12 0.54 -10.17 3.20
C LEU A 12 0.66 -8.96 2.28
N GLN A 13 1.50 -9.03 1.24
CA GLN A 13 1.59 -7.96 0.25
C GLN A 13 0.31 -7.86 -0.59
N GLU A 14 -0.28 -8.99 -0.99
CA GLU A 14 -1.56 -9.02 -1.69
C GLU A 14 -2.70 -8.44 -0.83
N GLU A 15 -2.76 -8.79 0.46
CA GLU A 15 -3.77 -8.22 1.38
C GLU A 15 -3.62 -6.71 1.55
N ILE A 16 -2.37 -6.21 1.69
CA ILE A 16 -2.08 -4.77 1.77
C ILE A 16 -2.55 -4.06 0.50
N ARG A 17 -2.33 -4.66 -0.68
CA ARG A 17 -2.76 -4.11 -1.97
C ARG A 17 -4.26 -4.06 -2.09
N ALA A 18 -4.95 -5.17 -1.80
CA ALA A 18 -6.40 -5.24 -1.86
C ALA A 18 -7.06 -4.22 -0.91
N TYR A 19 -6.55 -4.10 0.31
CA TYR A 19 -7.07 -3.13 1.28
C TYR A 19 -6.76 -1.68 0.88
N TYR A 20 -5.56 -1.42 0.36
CA TYR A 20 -5.21 -0.09 -0.15
C TYR A 20 -6.07 0.29 -1.38
N ALA A 21 -6.40 -0.67 -2.25
CA ALA A 21 -7.30 -0.44 -3.38
C ALA A 21 -8.71 -0.04 -2.92
N SER A 22 -9.19 -0.65 -1.84
CA SER A 22 -10.52 -0.37 -1.29
C SER A 22 -10.58 0.94 -0.51
N CYS A 23 -9.55 1.27 0.27
CA CYS A 23 -9.54 2.44 1.16
C CYS A 23 -8.91 3.69 0.51
N GLY A 24 -7.96 3.52 -0.41
CA GLY A 24 -7.18 4.59 -1.02
C GLY A 24 -6.22 5.32 -0.05
N ASN A 25 -6.07 4.84 1.19
CA ASN A 25 -5.28 5.52 2.23
C ASN A 25 -4.18 4.63 2.82
N ALA A 26 -2.93 4.97 2.49
CA ALA A 26 -1.75 4.23 2.94
C ALA A 26 -1.54 4.29 4.46
N ASN A 27 -2.03 5.31 5.15
CA ASN A 27 -1.88 5.44 6.60
C ASN A 27 -2.81 4.47 7.34
N GLU A 28 -4.05 4.34 6.87
CA GLU A 28 -5.02 3.37 7.38
C GLU A 28 -4.53 1.94 7.15
N THR A 29 -4.08 1.65 5.92
CA THR A 29 -3.49 0.35 5.58
C THR A 29 -2.29 0.03 6.46
N ALA A 30 -1.39 1.00 6.66
CA ALA A 30 -0.21 0.83 7.51
C ALA A 30 -0.58 0.46 8.96
N LYS A 31 -1.57 1.16 9.54
CA LYS A 31 -2.07 0.87 10.89
C LYS A 31 -2.70 -0.52 10.98
N LYS A 32 -3.51 -0.90 9.99
CA LYS A 32 -4.22 -2.18 9.98
C LYS A 32 -3.27 -3.38 9.90
N PHE A 33 -2.28 -3.32 9.03
CA PHE A 33 -1.31 -4.41 8.84
C PHE A 33 -0.05 -4.27 9.73
N ASN A 34 -0.01 -3.28 10.61
CA ASN A 34 1.13 -2.98 11.48
C ASN A 34 2.46 -2.83 10.71
N VAL A 35 2.39 -2.26 9.49
CA VAL A 35 3.55 -2.00 8.64
C VAL A 35 3.84 -0.50 8.59
N SER A 36 5.08 -0.14 8.24
CA SER A 36 5.40 1.27 8.02
C SER A 36 4.68 1.81 6.79
N TRP A 37 4.26 3.07 6.84
CA TRP A 37 3.65 3.76 5.69
C TRP A 37 4.53 3.71 4.44
N SER A 38 5.84 3.83 4.61
CA SER A 38 6.83 3.71 3.54
C SER A 38 6.88 2.30 2.92
N THR A 39 6.53 1.26 3.66
CA THR A 39 6.38 -0.11 3.14
C THR A 39 5.16 -0.21 2.23
N VAL A 40 4.00 0.29 2.68
CA VAL A 40 2.78 0.33 1.87
C VAL A 40 3.03 1.07 0.56
N LYS A 41 3.67 2.25 0.62
CA LYS A 41 4.01 3.02 -0.57
C LYS A 41 4.94 2.28 -1.53
N LYS A 42 5.92 1.54 -1.02
CA LYS A 42 6.82 0.72 -1.85
C LYS A 42 6.07 -0.41 -2.56
N ILE A 43 5.15 -1.07 -1.86
CA ILE A 43 4.33 -2.15 -2.43
C ILE A 43 3.44 -1.59 -3.53
N VAL A 44 2.75 -0.48 -3.28
CA VAL A 44 1.90 0.20 -4.28
C VAL A 44 2.73 0.68 -5.48
N ALA A 45 3.91 1.27 -5.23
CA ALA A 45 4.78 1.75 -6.31
C ALA A 45 5.42 0.62 -7.14
N ALA A 46 5.57 -0.58 -6.57
CA ALA A 46 6.03 -1.75 -7.31
C ALA A 46 4.94 -2.33 -8.23
N HIS A 47 3.68 -1.96 -8.04
CA HIS A 47 2.52 -2.43 -8.81
C HIS A 47 1.69 -1.26 -9.35
N PRO A 48 2.28 -0.39 -10.20
CA PRO A 48 1.60 0.81 -10.67
C PRO A 48 0.30 0.51 -11.44
N ASP A 49 0.26 -0.55 -12.25
CA ASP A 49 -0.89 -0.94 -13.08
C ASP A 49 -2.19 -1.16 -12.29
N GLU A 50 -2.10 -1.69 -11.07
CA GLU A 50 -3.29 -1.96 -10.23
C GLU A 50 -3.85 -0.69 -9.57
N PHE A 51 -3.03 0.36 -9.42
CA PHE A 51 -3.37 1.57 -8.67
C PHE A 51 -3.43 2.84 -9.52
N ASP A 52 -3.16 2.76 -10.82
CA ASP A 52 -3.16 3.92 -11.72
C ASP A 52 -4.52 4.64 -11.71
N LYS A 53 -5.62 3.86 -11.70
CA LYS A 53 -7.00 4.38 -11.61
C LYS A 53 -7.30 5.14 -10.31
N LEU A 54 -6.71 4.71 -9.18
CA LEU A 54 -6.84 5.39 -7.88
C LEU A 54 -6.01 6.68 -7.83
N ARG A 55 -4.94 6.74 -8.63
CA ARG A 55 -4.07 7.91 -8.72
C ARG A 55 -4.69 9.00 -9.60
N GLU A 56 -5.40 8.62 -10.66
CA GLU A 56 -6.17 9.53 -11.52
C GLU A 56 -7.32 10.20 -10.76
N GLN A 57 -8.10 9.46 -9.97
CA GLN A 57 -9.19 10.04 -9.16
C GLN A 57 -8.74 11.13 -8.19
N LYS A 58 -7.48 11.06 -7.71
CA LYS A 58 -6.94 12.08 -6.79
C LYS A 58 -6.46 13.34 -7.52
N LYS A 59 -6.20 13.25 -8.82
CA LYS A 59 -5.82 14.39 -9.67
C LYS A 59 -7.02 15.23 -10.08
N GLU A 60 -8.21 14.62 -10.19
CA GLU A 60 -9.44 15.34 -10.57
C GLU A 60 -10.06 16.19 -9.44
N ASN A 61 -9.60 16.06 -8.19
CA ASN A 61 -10.17 16.79 -7.05
C ASN A 61 -9.25 17.91 -6.51
N THR A 62 -8.45 18.53 -7.38
CA THR A 62 -7.68 19.77 -7.12
C THR A 62 -8.07 20.85 -8.12
#